data_AF-A0AA97A525-F1
#
_entry.id   AF-A0AA97A525-F1
#
_cell.length_a   1.000
_cell.length_b   1.000
_cell.length_c   1.000
_cell.angle_alpha   90.00
_cell.angle_beta   90.00
_cell.angle_gamma   90.00
#
_symmetry.space_group_name_H-M   'P 1'
#
loop_
_entity.id
_entity.type
_entity.pdbx_description
1 polymer ?
#
loop_
_entity_poly.entity_id
_entity_poly.type
_entity_poly.pdbx_seq_one_letter_code
_entity_poly.pdbx_strand_id
1 'polypeptide(L)' 'MSKITISLGGKDFDIKLEGDFAVKFEADFKEKFKGKSTIDPKELLFAYVGKCYDNFMLEQEIKTLVKKIDEI' A
#
# COMPACT_ATOMS: atom_id res chain seq x y z
N MET A 1 -4.85 7.05 -17.04
CA MET A 1 -5.41 7.40 -15.71
C MET A 1 -6.45 6.36 -15.33
N SER A 2 -6.16 5.58 -14.30
CA SER A 2 -7.16 4.72 -13.67
C SER A 2 -7.72 5.45 -12.46
N LYS A 3 -9.03 5.38 -12.31
CA LYS A 3 -9.74 5.95 -11.17
C LYS A 3 -10.14 4.78 -10.27
N ILE A 4 -9.63 4.75 -9.05
CA ILE A 4 -10.09 3.80 -8.04
C ILE A 4 -11.03 4.52 -7.07
N THR A 5 -12.20 3.92 -6.86
CA THR A 5 -13.17 4.40 -5.87
C THR A 5 -13.05 3.50 -4.64
N ILE A 6 -12.81 4.12 -3.48
CA ILE A 6 -12.67 3.44 -2.19
C ILE A 6 -13.81 3.89 -1.28
N SER A 7 -14.66 2.97 -0.83
CA SER A 7 -15.66 3.27 0.19
C SER A 7 -15.08 3.06 1.59
N LEU A 8 -14.95 4.14 2.36
CA LEU A 8 -14.41 4.14 3.71
C LEU A 8 -15.46 4.68 4.69
N GLY A 9 -15.89 3.86 5.65
CA GLY A 9 -16.89 4.28 6.65
C GLY A 9 -18.21 4.79 6.04
N GLY A 10 -18.60 4.26 4.89
CA GLY A 10 -19.82 4.67 4.17
C GLY A 10 -19.68 5.94 3.33
N LYS A 11 -18.46 6.46 3.14
CA LYS A 11 -18.17 7.55 2.20
C LYS A 11 -17.27 7.06 1.08
N ASP A 12 -17.57 7.47 -0.14
CA ASP A 12 -16.77 7.12 -1.32
C ASP A 12 -15.69 8.16 -1.57
N PHE A 13 -14.48 7.69 -1.84
CA PHE A 13 -13.31 8.50 -2.15
C PHE A 13 -12.76 8.09 -3.51
N ASP A 14 -12.67 9.05 -4.40
CA ASP A 14 -12.13 8.86 -5.74
C ASP A 14 -10.66 9.25 -5.78
N ILE A 15 -9.78 8.27 -6.05
CA ILE A 15 -8.35 8.47 -6.16
C ILE A 15 -7.94 8.25 -7.62
N LYS A 16 -7.24 9.24 -8.18
CA LYS A 16 -6.67 9.16 -9.53
C LYS A 16 -5.25 8.63 -9.44
N LEU A 17 -5.00 7.49 -10.08
CA LEU A 17 -3.70 6.87 -10.18
C LEU A 17 -3.31 6.67 -11.64
N GLU A 18 -2.01 6.60 -11.90
CA GLU A 18 -1.47 6.50 -13.26
C GLU A 18 -0.37 5.45 -13.36
N GLY A 19 -0.16 4.97 -14.58
CA GLY A 19 0.86 3.99 -14.94
C GLY A 19 0.70 2.62 -14.28
N ASP A 20 1.78 1.86 -14.28
CA ASP A 20 1.84 0.50 -13.73
C ASP A 20 1.52 0.46 -12.24
N PHE A 21 1.75 1.57 -11.53
CA PHE A 21 1.39 1.70 -10.13
C PHE A 21 -0.11 1.56 -9.90
N ALA A 22 -0.96 2.09 -10.79
CA ALA A 22 -2.41 1.97 -10.63
C ALA A 22 -2.88 0.51 -10.68
N VAL A 23 -2.34 -0.27 -11.62
CA VAL A 23 -2.66 -1.70 -11.79
C VAL A 23 -2.19 -2.50 -10.57
N LYS A 24 -0.95 -2.25 -10.13
CA LYS A 24 -0.39 -2.91 -8.95
C LYS A 24 -1.16 -2.57 -7.69
N PHE A 25 -1.49 -1.29 -7.49
CA PHE A 25 -2.25 -0.83 -6.34
C PHE A 25 -3.64 -1.45 -6.27
N GLU A 26 -4.39 -1.49 -7.38
CA GLU A 26 -5.71 -2.13 -7.40
C GLU A 26 -5.65 -3.62 -7.00
N ALA A 27 -4.65 -4.35 -7.50
CA ALA A 27 -4.44 -5.76 -7.14
C ALA A 27 -4.13 -5.92 -5.64
N ASP A 28 -3.14 -5.16 -5.15
CA ASP A 28 -2.71 -5.22 -3.74
C ASP A 28 -3.84 -4.79 -2.79
N PHE A 29 -4.60 -3.77 -3.17
CA PHE A 29 -5.73 -3.26 -2.40
C PHE A 29 -6.85 -4.30 -2.32
N LYS A 30 -7.22 -4.93 -3.44
CA LYS A 30 -8.23 -5.99 -3.49
C LYS A 30 -7.81 -7.19 -2.65
N GLU A 31 -6.54 -7.58 -2.68
CA GLU A 31 -6.00 -8.65 -1.86
C GLU A 31 -6.06 -8.30 -0.36
N LYS A 32 -5.55 -7.12 0.02
CA LYS A 32 -5.46 -6.68 1.42
C LYS A 32 -6.83 -6.61 2.10
N PHE A 33 -7.85 -6.12 1.38
CA PHE A 33 -9.21 -5.97 1.90
C PHE A 33 -10.16 -7.10 1.47
N LYS A 34 -9.63 -8.21 0.91
CA LYS A 34 -10.40 -9.39 0.50
C LYS A 34 -11.60 -9.07 -0.38
N GLY A 35 -11.47 -8.06 -1.25
CA GLY A 35 -12.55 -7.61 -2.14
C GLY A 35 -13.76 -6.98 -1.44
N LYS A 36 -13.66 -6.56 -0.17
CA LYS A 36 -14.72 -5.79 0.50
C LYS A 36 -15.01 -4.51 -0.27
N SER A 37 -16.29 -4.21 -0.45
CA SER A 37 -16.74 -2.95 -1.07
C SER A 37 -16.57 -1.76 -0.12
N THR A 38 -16.78 -1.97 1.18
CA THR A 38 -16.67 -0.95 2.22
C THR A 38 -15.64 -1.35 3.25
N ILE A 39 -14.70 -0.45 3.52
CA ILE A 39 -13.60 -0.64 4.47
C ILE A 39 -13.91 0.13 5.75
N ASP A 40 -13.64 -0.50 6.89
CA ASP A 40 -13.73 0.17 8.18
C ASP A 40 -12.51 1.10 8.38
N PRO A 41 -12.68 2.35 8.87
CA PRO A 41 -11.56 3.25 9.16
C PRO A 41 -10.46 2.62 10.02
N LYS A 42 -10.80 1.74 10.96
CA LYS A 42 -9.85 1.00 11.80
C LYS A 42 -9.02 0.01 10.98
N GLU A 43 -9.64 -0.70 10.04
CA GLU A 43 -8.95 -1.62 9.12
C GLU A 43 -7.95 -0.85 8.24
N LEU A 44 -8.36 0.30 7.72
CA LEU A 44 -7.47 1.15 6.92
C LEU A 44 -6.30 1.71 7.77
N LEU A 45 -6.56 2.12 9.01
CA LEU A 45 -5.51 2.60 9.93
C LEU A 45 -4.48 1.50 10.21
N PHE A 46 -4.93 0.27 10.49
CA PHE A 46 -4.00 -0.86 10.68
C PHE A 46 -3.21 -1.19 9.42
N ALA A 47 -3.86 -1.14 8.25
CA ALA A 47 -3.17 -1.33 6.98
C ALA A 47 -2.08 -0.26 6.75
N TYR A 48 -2.36 1.00 7.10
CA TYR A 48 -1.39 2.09 7.05
C TYR A 48 -0.20 1.86 7.99
N VAL A 49 -0.46 1.51 9.27
CA VAL A 49 0.61 1.22 10.24
C VAL A 49 1.47 0.05 9.78
N GLY A 50 0.85 -1.02 9.27
CA GLY A 50 1.57 -2.16 8.70
C GLY A 50 2.47 -1.74 7.53
N LYS A 51 1.95 -0.95 6.58
CA LYS A 51 2.74 -0.44 5.45
C LYS A 51 3.93 0.41 5.90
N CYS A 52 3.76 1.23 6.94
CA CYS A 52 4.87 2.00 7.52
C CYS A 52 5.95 1.10 8.13
N TYR A 53 5.55 0.02 8.82
CA TYR A 53 6.49 -0.96 9.35
C TYR A 53 7.23 -1.71 8.24
N ASP A 54 6.51 -2.18 7.21
CA ASP A 54 7.10 -2.88 6.06
C ASP A 54 8.13 -1.99 5.35
N ASN A 55 7.79 -0.71 5.12
CA ASN A 55 8.70 0.27 4.55
C ASN A 55 9.96 0.46 5.42
N PHE A 56 9.80 0.58 6.75
CA PHE A 56 10.94 0.69 7.65
C PHE A 56 11.87 -0.53 7.56
N MET A 57 11.31 -1.74 7.53
CA MET A 57 12.08 -2.97 7.40
C MET A 57 12.83 -3.03 6.06
N LEU A 58 12.18 -2.66 4.96
CA LEU A 58 12.81 -2.56 3.64
C LEU A 58 13.96 -1.56 3.63
N GLU A 59 13.81 -0.40 4.27
CA GLU A 59 14.91 0.57 4.40
C GLU A 59 16.10 0.00 5.17
N GLN A 60 15.87 -0.78 6.23
CA GLN A 60 16.96 -1.43 6.98
C GLN A 60 17.66 -2.49 6.15
N GLU A 61 16.91 -3.27 5.38
CA GLU A 61 17.46 -4.30 4.49
C GLU A 61 18.30 -3.67 3.38
N ILE A 62 17.81 -2.61 2.72
CA ILE A 62 18.56 -1.86 1.71
C ILE A 62 19.86 -1.31 2.31
N LYS A 63 19.81 -0.68 3.48
CA LYS A 63 21.01 -0.19 4.18
C LYS A 63 22.02 -1.30 4.44
N THR A 64 21.54 -2.49 4.78
CA THR A 64 22.39 -3.66 5.04
C THR A 64 23.03 -4.17 3.75
N LEU A 65 22.27 -4.23 2.65
CA LEU A 65 22.76 -4.65 1.33
C LEU A 65 23.80 -3.67 0.78
N VAL A 66 23.57 -2.36 0.89
CA VAL A 66 24.52 -1.33 0.45
C VAL A 66 25.85 -1.47 1.19
N LYS A 67 25.85 -1.62 2.52
CA LYS A 67 27.09 -1.85 3.29
C LYS A 67 27.86 -3.06 2.82
N LYS A 68 27.18 -4.18 2.53
CA LYS A 68 27.82 -5.39 2.02
C LYS A 68 28.45 -5.19 0.65
N ILE A 69 27.88 -4.33 -0.19
CA ILE A 69 28.45 -3.99 -1.51
C ILE A 69 29.71 -3.14 -1.33
N ASP A 70 29.70 -2.18 -0.40
CA ASP A 70 30.86 -1.31 -0.13
C ASP A 70 32.04 -2.07 0.51
N GLU A 71 31.79 -3.23 1.13
CA GLU A 71 32.80 -4.11 1.74
C GLU A 71 33.40 -5.13 0.76
N ILE A 72 32.97 -5.13 -0.52
CA ILE A 72 33.51 -5.98 -1.61
C ILE A 72 34.50 -5.17 -2.45
#